data_AF-A0A7Y5GZF7-F1
#
_entry.id   AF-A0A7Y5GZF7-F1
#
_cell.length_a   1.000
_cell.length_b   1.000
_cell.length_c   1.000
_cell.angle_alpha   90.00
_cell.angle_beta   90.00
_cell.angle_gamma   90.00
#
_symmetry.space_group_name_H-M   'P 1'
#
loop_
_entity.id
_entity.type
_entity.pdbx_description
1 polymer ?
#
loop_
_entity_poly.entity_id
_entity_poly.type
_entity_poly.pdbx_seq_one_letter_code
_entity_poly.pdbx_strand_id
1 'polypeptide(L)'
;MKKLLLPVVIFMVFVFGSAGLRAQTTVFGPEQDCVNALTICQPLIKQPYSYKGDGYRILELLNSPACLPSPGEKNGVWYRLKAGASGKLGFTITALDASDNYDWAVFRAPLVSDAIDNACIRIKSDATLLIGCNASNLPLPTGPNDGVGEQNSAKIDVNAGETILIYISNFSGKSGFVLDLSSSSAGVVPTAPATTKAVGPVWNGCENKPGGRPGLLLPYPPTAK
;
A
#
# COMPACT_ATOMS: atom_id res chain seq x y z
N MET A 1 -21.03 -51.39 58.47
CA MET A 1 -21.40 -50.12 57.80
C MET A 1 -20.16 -49.23 57.72
N LYS A 2 -19.33 -49.36 56.67
CA LYS A 2 -18.18 -48.45 56.43
C LYS A 2 -18.53 -47.63 55.18
N LYS A 3 -18.69 -46.31 55.37
CA LYS A 3 -19.10 -45.37 54.33
C LYS A 3 -17.94 -45.18 53.35
N LEU A 4 -18.19 -45.53 52.09
CA LEU A 4 -17.29 -45.29 50.97
C LEU A 4 -17.35 -43.79 50.63
N LEU A 5 -16.29 -43.04 50.94
CA LEU A 5 -16.14 -41.65 50.51
C LEU A 5 -15.51 -41.65 49.11
N LEU A 6 -16.30 -41.28 48.11
CA LEU A 6 -15.86 -41.07 46.73
C LEU A 6 -15.21 -39.68 46.61
N PRO A 7 -14.04 -39.52 45.95
CA PRO A 7 -13.45 -38.20 45.79
C PRO A 7 -14.19 -37.45 44.67
N VAL A 8 -14.79 -36.31 45.01
CA VAL A 8 -15.34 -35.37 44.03
C VAL A 8 -14.16 -34.66 43.37
N VAL A 9 -13.73 -35.17 42.22
CA VAL A 9 -12.80 -34.48 41.32
C VAL A 9 -13.58 -33.40 40.60
N ILE A 10 -13.46 -32.15 41.07
CA ILE A 10 -13.99 -30.97 40.37
C ILE A 10 -13.16 -30.79 39.09
N PHE A 11 -13.71 -31.23 37.96
CA PHE A 11 -13.14 -30.99 36.64
C PHE A 11 -13.48 -29.56 36.24
N MET A 12 -12.60 -28.62 36.55
CA MET A 12 -12.71 -27.23 36.12
C MET A 12 -12.46 -27.19 34.60
N VAL A 13 -13.55 -27.24 33.82
CA VAL A 13 -13.50 -27.05 32.37
C VAL A 13 -13.12 -25.60 32.10
N PHE A 14 -11.83 -25.34 31.89
CA PHE A 14 -11.38 -24.11 31.25
C PHE A 14 -11.90 -24.13 29.81
N VAL A 15 -13.00 -23.42 29.56
CA VAL A 15 -13.42 -23.05 28.21
C VAL A 15 -12.37 -22.07 27.70
N PHE A 16 -11.29 -22.59 27.13
CA PHE A 16 -10.41 -21.81 26.26
C PHE A 16 -11.25 -21.42 25.05
N GLY A 17 -11.89 -20.25 25.12
CA GLY A 17 -12.45 -19.61 23.95
C GLY A 17 -11.33 -19.46 22.94
N SER A 18 -11.38 -20.25 21.87
CA SER A 18 -10.45 -20.13 20.74
C SER A 18 -10.74 -18.81 20.04
N ALA A 19 -10.18 -17.71 20.56
CA ALA A 19 -9.97 -16.52 19.77
C ALA A 19 -9.05 -16.95 18.63
N GLY A 20 -9.63 -17.13 17.44
CA GLY A 20 -8.86 -17.45 16.25
C GLY A 20 -7.84 -16.36 16.01
N LEU A 21 -6.58 -16.62 16.36
CA LEU A 21 -5.45 -15.77 15.99
C LEU A 21 -5.40 -15.75 14.46
N ARG A 22 -5.92 -14.69 13.86
CA ARG A 22 -5.75 -14.41 12.44
C ARG A 22 -4.30 -13.99 12.26
N ALA A 23 -3.43 -14.92 11.89
CA ALA A 23 -2.13 -14.56 11.36
C ALA A 23 -2.36 -13.75 10.07
N GLN A 24 -2.14 -12.44 10.12
CA GLN A 24 -2.09 -11.63 8.91
C GLN A 24 -0.81 -12.03 8.17
N THR A 25 -0.97 -12.62 6.98
CA THR A 25 0.14 -12.87 6.08
C THR A 25 0.77 -11.53 5.76
N THR A 26 2.00 -11.35 6.20
CA THR A 26 2.77 -10.16 5.87
C THR A 26 3.50 -10.43 4.57
N VAL A 27 3.50 -9.44 3.68
CA VAL A 27 4.01 -9.62 2.32
C VAL A 27 5.29 -8.81 2.18
N PHE A 28 6.28 -9.39 1.53
CA PHE A 28 7.45 -8.67 1.04
C PHE A 28 7.47 -8.81 -0.47
N GLY A 29 7.63 -7.70 -1.18
CA GLY A 29 7.42 -7.69 -2.63
C GLY A 29 8.18 -6.57 -3.33
N PRO A 30 8.49 -6.75 -4.63
CA PRO A 30 9.25 -5.77 -5.39
C PRO A 30 8.55 -4.41 -5.48
N GLU A 31 7.22 -4.36 -5.45
CA GLU A 31 6.40 -3.14 -5.42
C GLU A 31 6.55 -2.27 -4.17
N GLN A 32 7.30 -2.72 -3.17
CA GLN A 32 7.78 -1.85 -2.10
C GLN A 32 8.88 -0.90 -2.59
N ASP A 33 9.50 -1.19 -3.73
CA ASP A 33 10.46 -0.29 -4.38
C ASP A 33 9.76 0.54 -5.48
N CYS A 34 10.05 1.85 -5.53
CA CYS A 34 9.41 2.79 -6.44
C CYS A 34 9.51 2.37 -7.92
N VAL A 35 10.66 1.84 -8.34
CA VAL A 35 10.90 1.40 -9.73
C VAL A 35 9.97 0.26 -10.18
N ASN A 36 9.40 -0.44 -9.21
CA ASN A 36 8.54 -1.59 -9.37
C ASN A 36 7.07 -1.28 -9.06
N ALA A 37 6.69 0.00 -9.01
CA ALA A 37 5.34 0.45 -8.72
C ALA A 37 4.26 -0.31 -9.53
N LEU A 38 3.18 -0.71 -8.86
CA LEU A 38 2.08 -1.43 -9.48
C LEU A 38 1.22 -0.49 -10.33
N THR A 39 0.98 -0.86 -11.58
CA THR A 39 0.14 -0.07 -12.49
C THR A 39 -1.34 -0.18 -12.15
N ILE A 40 -1.96 0.94 -11.80
CA ILE A 40 -3.41 1.10 -11.63
C ILE A 40 -4.07 1.14 -13.00
N CYS A 41 -5.07 0.27 -13.22
CA CYS A 41 -5.95 0.33 -14.38
C CYS A 41 -7.44 0.13 -14.04
N GLN A 42 -7.76 0.10 -12.74
CA GLN A 42 -9.11 -0.03 -12.22
C GLN A 42 -9.28 1.00 -11.10
N PRO A 43 -10.48 1.58 -10.95
CA PRO A 43 -10.71 2.60 -9.93
C PRO A 43 -10.75 2.01 -8.52
N LEU A 44 -10.98 0.70 -8.36
CA LEU A 44 -11.04 0.06 -7.05
C LEU A 44 -10.00 -1.05 -6.95
N ILE A 45 -9.08 -0.91 -6.01
CA ILE A 45 -8.01 -1.88 -5.74
C ILE A 45 -8.12 -2.35 -4.30
N LYS A 46 -8.07 -3.67 -4.10
CA LYS A 46 -7.97 -4.28 -2.78
C LYS A 46 -6.58 -4.86 -2.59
N GLN A 47 -5.84 -4.32 -1.64
CA GLN A 47 -4.60 -4.85 -1.12
C GLN A 47 -4.93 -5.61 0.17
N PRO A 48 -4.94 -6.95 0.23
CA PRO A 48 -5.45 -7.68 1.39
C PRO A 48 -4.50 -7.72 2.58
N TYR A 49 -3.21 -7.43 2.35
CA TYR A 49 -2.15 -7.56 3.34
C TYR A 49 -1.29 -6.32 3.41
N SER A 50 -0.79 -6.03 4.60
CA SER A 50 0.25 -5.04 4.82
C SER A 50 1.60 -5.60 4.36
N TYR A 51 2.44 -4.72 3.79
CA TYR A 51 3.84 -5.05 3.53
C TYR A 51 4.65 -4.99 4.82
N LYS A 52 5.89 -5.48 4.78
CA LYS A 52 6.85 -5.33 5.89
C LYS A 52 8.16 -4.71 5.44
N GLY A 53 8.63 -3.74 6.22
CA GLY A 53 9.87 -3.02 5.93
C GLY A 53 9.75 -2.13 4.69
N ASP A 54 10.90 -1.87 4.07
CA ASP A 54 11.09 -0.76 3.13
C ASP A 54 11.50 -1.28 1.73
N GLY A 55 11.13 -2.51 1.40
CA GLY A 55 11.56 -3.13 0.15
C GLY A 55 13.05 -3.52 0.11
N TYR A 56 13.58 -3.68 -1.10
CA TYR A 56 15.00 -3.96 -1.35
C TYR A 56 15.82 -2.67 -1.47
N ARG A 57 15.21 -1.60 -1.97
CA ARG A 57 15.80 -0.27 -2.06
C ARG A 57 15.40 0.51 -0.82
N ILE A 58 16.27 0.45 0.18
CA ILE A 58 16.01 1.17 1.44
C ILE A 58 16.09 2.69 1.23
N LEU A 59 15.28 3.43 2.00
CA LEU A 59 15.42 4.88 2.19
C LEU A 59 15.14 5.70 0.91
N GLU A 60 14.21 5.24 0.04
CA GLU A 60 13.80 5.99 -1.16
C GLU A 60 13.08 7.30 -0.78
N LEU A 61 12.46 7.32 0.40
CA LEU A 61 11.79 8.50 0.97
C LEU A 61 12.57 9.17 2.12
N LEU A 62 13.81 8.75 2.40
CA LEU A 62 14.59 9.38 3.48
C LEU A 62 14.93 10.83 3.13
N ASN A 63 14.54 11.76 4.01
CA ASN A 63 14.63 13.21 3.82
C ASN A 63 13.79 13.73 2.64
N SER A 64 12.90 12.91 2.09
CA SER A 64 11.94 13.34 1.07
C SER A 64 10.95 14.33 1.69
N PRO A 65 10.45 15.32 0.94
CA PRO A 65 9.43 16.25 1.41
C PRO A 65 8.04 15.61 1.59
N ALA A 66 7.92 14.28 1.46
CA ALA A 66 6.69 13.49 1.44
C ALA A 66 5.77 13.60 2.68
N CYS A 67 6.07 14.49 3.64
CA CYS A 67 5.41 14.67 4.93
C CYS A 67 5.21 13.39 5.78
N LEU A 68 5.83 12.29 5.38
CA LEU A 68 5.81 11.03 6.12
C LEU A 68 6.81 11.08 7.29
N PRO A 69 6.46 10.53 8.47
CA PRO A 69 7.38 10.44 9.59
C PRO A 69 8.67 9.70 9.23
N SER A 70 9.82 10.22 9.65
CA SER A 70 11.13 9.60 9.39
C SER A 70 11.15 8.12 9.82
N PRO A 71 11.66 7.19 8.98
CA PRO A 71 12.44 7.41 7.75
C PRO A 71 11.63 7.64 6.45
N GLY A 72 10.30 7.78 6.55
CA GLY A 72 9.38 8.05 5.44
C GLY A 72 8.79 6.77 4.84
N GLU A 73 9.66 5.88 4.38
CA GLU A 73 9.27 4.57 3.85
C GLU A 73 9.09 3.57 5.00
N LYS A 74 7.92 2.91 5.04
CA LYS A 74 7.54 1.96 6.08
C LYS A 74 6.33 1.12 5.67
N ASN A 75 6.51 -0.20 5.54
CA ASN A 75 5.45 -1.19 5.29
C ASN A 75 4.53 -0.83 4.12
N GLY A 76 5.05 -0.08 3.15
CA GLY A 76 4.24 0.56 2.13
C GLY A 76 4.32 -0.12 0.78
N VAL A 77 3.66 0.47 -0.20
CA VAL A 77 3.61 0.00 -1.58
C VAL A 77 3.52 1.18 -2.53
N TRP A 78 4.21 1.06 -3.65
CA TRP A 78 4.16 2.02 -4.73
C TRP A 78 3.14 1.62 -5.80
N TYR A 79 2.36 2.59 -6.22
CA TYR A 79 1.48 2.51 -7.38
C TYR A 79 1.89 3.55 -8.41
N ARG A 80 1.58 3.25 -9.67
CA ARG A 80 1.68 4.21 -10.77
C ARG A 80 0.39 4.25 -11.56
N LEU A 81 0.04 5.42 -12.07
CA LEU A 81 -1.05 5.59 -13.01
C LEU A 81 -0.69 6.65 -14.05
N LYS A 82 -1.32 6.59 -15.21
CA LYS A 82 -1.29 7.67 -16.19
C LYS A 82 -2.65 8.35 -16.23
N ALA A 83 -2.65 9.67 -16.01
CA ALA A 83 -3.86 10.47 -16.09
C ALA A 83 -4.42 10.43 -17.51
N GLY A 84 -5.70 10.09 -17.66
CA GLY A 84 -6.36 9.98 -18.97
C GLY A 84 -6.88 11.29 -19.51
N ALA A 85 -7.19 12.21 -18.61
CA ALA A 85 -7.64 13.55 -18.90
C ALA A 85 -7.02 14.53 -17.91
N SER A 86 -6.98 15.81 -18.28
CA SER A 86 -6.69 16.87 -17.33
C SER A 86 -7.87 17.03 -16.37
N GLY A 87 -7.59 17.14 -15.08
CA GLY A 87 -8.63 17.21 -14.06
C GLY A 87 -8.07 17.04 -12.66
N LYS A 88 -8.91 16.49 -11.78
CA LYS A 88 -8.62 16.30 -10.36
C LYS A 88 -8.35 14.82 -10.11
N LEU A 89 -7.12 14.49 -9.72
CA LEU A 89 -6.80 13.21 -9.13
C LEU A 89 -7.36 13.17 -7.70
N GLY A 90 -8.22 12.19 -7.44
CA GLY A 90 -8.74 11.93 -6.11
C GLY A 90 -8.75 10.44 -5.79
N PHE A 91 -8.47 10.12 -4.54
CA PHE A 91 -8.59 8.75 -4.03
C PHE A 91 -8.86 8.72 -2.53
N THR A 92 -9.42 7.61 -2.06
CA THR A 92 -9.57 7.30 -0.64
C THR A 92 -8.93 5.95 -0.33
N ILE A 93 -8.12 5.91 0.71
CA ILE A 93 -7.54 4.71 1.30
C ILE A 93 -8.36 4.37 2.53
N THR A 94 -8.93 3.17 2.55
CA THR A 94 -9.68 2.64 3.69
C THR A 94 -8.99 1.37 4.18
N ALA A 95 -8.47 1.40 5.41
CA ALA A 95 -7.86 0.23 6.02
C ALA A 95 -8.86 -0.93 6.15
N LEU A 96 -8.40 -2.18 6.01
CA LEU A 96 -9.24 -3.35 6.24
C LEU A 96 -9.49 -3.61 7.73
N ASP A 97 -8.62 -3.10 8.59
CA ASP A 97 -8.81 -2.99 10.03
C ASP A 97 -8.85 -1.51 10.42
N ALA A 98 -9.92 -1.07 11.08
CA ALA A 98 -10.11 0.34 11.46
C ALA A 98 -9.12 0.85 12.53
N SER A 99 -8.25 -0.01 13.07
CA SER A 99 -7.16 0.39 13.96
C SER A 99 -5.85 0.68 13.23
N ASP A 100 -5.79 0.45 11.91
CA ASP A 100 -4.60 0.73 11.12
C ASP A 100 -4.57 2.16 10.62
N ASN A 101 -3.39 2.76 10.77
CA ASN A 101 -3.10 4.10 10.30
C ASN A 101 -2.31 4.02 8.99
N TYR A 102 -2.84 4.69 7.97
CA TYR A 102 -2.25 4.77 6.65
C TYR A 102 -1.91 6.22 6.32
N ASP A 103 -0.73 6.42 5.77
CA ASP A 103 -0.25 7.71 5.29
C ASP A 103 0.08 7.60 3.80
N TRP A 104 0.20 8.73 3.10
CA TRP A 104 0.44 8.68 1.66
C TRP A 104 1.21 9.89 1.13
N ALA A 105 1.87 9.67 -0.01
CA ALA A 105 2.52 10.71 -0.79
C ALA A 105 2.29 10.48 -2.28
N VAL A 106 2.12 11.57 -3.03
CA VAL A 106 1.87 11.57 -4.47
C VAL A 106 2.94 12.40 -5.15
N PHE A 107 3.54 11.81 -6.17
CA PHE A 107 4.59 12.43 -6.97
C PHE A 107 4.21 12.45 -8.45
N ARG A 108 4.66 13.48 -9.15
CA ARG A 108 4.65 13.54 -10.60
C ARG A 108 5.96 12.98 -11.13
N ALA A 109 5.90 11.93 -11.94
CA ALA A 109 7.05 11.50 -12.74
C ALA A 109 7.21 12.46 -13.94
N PRO A 110 8.44 12.82 -14.32
CA PRO A 110 8.68 13.77 -15.42
C PRO A 110 8.15 13.23 -16.75
N LEU A 111 7.70 14.12 -17.63
CA LEU A 111 6.99 13.83 -18.90
C LEU A 111 7.81 13.10 -19.98
N VAL A 112 9.06 12.72 -19.69
CA VAL A 112 9.89 11.95 -20.63
C VAL A 112 9.56 10.48 -20.44
N SER A 113 8.91 9.89 -21.45
CA SER A 113 8.65 8.45 -21.55
C SER A 113 9.94 7.68 -21.31
N ASP A 114 9.90 6.72 -20.38
CA ASP A 114 10.97 5.81 -19.93
C ASP A 114 11.69 6.18 -18.60
N ALA A 115 11.18 7.16 -17.84
CA ALA A 115 11.88 7.71 -16.69
C ALA A 115 11.34 7.31 -15.29
N ILE A 116 10.67 6.16 -15.10
CA ILE A 116 10.25 5.78 -13.73
C ILE A 116 11.47 5.63 -12.82
N ASP A 117 12.54 5.01 -13.31
CA ASP A 117 13.82 4.89 -12.60
C ASP A 117 14.40 6.27 -12.25
N ASN A 118 14.39 7.20 -13.21
CA ASN A 118 14.86 8.56 -13.01
C ASN A 118 13.97 9.34 -12.03
N ALA A 119 12.65 9.12 -12.03
CA ALA A 119 11.73 9.73 -11.07
C ALA A 119 12.03 9.20 -9.66
N CYS A 120 12.14 7.87 -9.50
CA CYS A 120 12.42 7.22 -8.24
C CYS A 120 13.76 7.66 -7.63
N ILE A 121 14.80 7.86 -8.45
CA ILE A 121 16.08 8.42 -8.00
C ILE A 121 15.90 9.85 -7.46
N ARG A 122 15.06 10.67 -8.11
CA ARG A 122 14.92 12.09 -7.77
C ARG A 122 13.93 12.36 -6.63
N ILE A 123 12.96 11.50 -6.36
CA ILE A 123 11.92 11.69 -5.31
C ILE A 123 12.52 11.98 -3.93
N LYS A 124 13.70 11.42 -3.65
CA LYS A 124 14.45 11.68 -2.42
C LYS A 124 14.91 13.14 -2.25
N SER A 125 15.24 13.82 -3.35
CA SER A 125 15.97 15.09 -3.34
C SER A 125 15.26 16.24 -4.05
N ASP A 126 14.30 15.94 -4.92
CA ASP A 126 13.61 16.92 -5.76
C ASP A 126 12.19 17.16 -5.26
N ALA A 127 12.03 18.21 -4.46
CA ALA A 127 10.73 18.57 -3.90
C ALA A 127 9.71 19.02 -4.92
N THR A 128 10.13 19.37 -6.14
CA THR A 128 9.20 19.77 -7.20
C THR A 128 8.37 18.61 -7.74
N LEU A 129 8.80 17.37 -7.48
CA LEU A 129 8.07 16.17 -7.87
C LEU A 129 6.90 15.88 -6.93
N LEU A 130 6.95 16.33 -5.67
CA LEU A 130 5.87 16.10 -4.71
C LEU A 130 4.68 17.02 -5.04
N ILE A 131 3.51 16.42 -5.24
CA ILE A 131 2.29 17.14 -5.62
C ILE A 131 1.17 16.99 -4.59
N GLY A 132 1.35 16.13 -3.59
CA GLY A 132 0.47 16.01 -2.45
C GLY A 132 0.99 14.96 -1.49
N CYS A 133 0.70 15.11 -0.21
CA CYS A 133 0.95 14.09 0.79
C CYS A 133 0.07 14.36 2.02
N ASN A 134 -0.10 13.35 2.85
CA ASN A 134 -0.70 13.52 4.16
C ASN A 134 -0.16 12.44 5.11
N ALA A 135 0.07 12.84 6.35
CA ALA A 135 0.27 11.93 7.47
C ALA A 135 -0.51 12.48 8.68
N SER A 136 -1.31 11.61 9.29
CA SER A 136 -2.13 11.94 10.47
C SER A 136 -2.00 10.81 11.49
N ASN A 137 -2.27 11.10 12.77
CA ASN A 137 -2.31 10.05 13.80
C ASN A 137 -3.69 9.38 13.92
N LEU A 138 -4.62 9.68 13.02
CA LEU A 138 -5.99 9.16 13.04
C LEU A 138 -6.11 7.95 12.10
N PRO A 139 -6.52 6.76 12.60
CA PRO A 139 -6.76 5.57 11.77
C PRO A 139 -8.12 5.66 11.07
N LEU A 140 -8.30 6.70 10.26
CA LEU A 140 -9.51 7.00 9.50
C LEU A 140 -9.22 6.88 8.00
N PRO A 141 -10.26 6.74 7.15
CA PRO A 141 -10.08 6.85 5.72
C PRO A 141 -9.37 8.16 5.34
N THR A 142 -8.35 8.07 4.51
CA THR A 142 -7.42 9.16 4.16
C THR A 142 -7.27 9.29 2.65
N GLY A 143 -6.96 10.48 2.16
CA GLY A 143 -6.62 10.71 0.76
C GLY A 143 -6.86 12.14 0.29
N PRO A 144 -6.46 12.47 -0.94
CA PRO A 144 -6.87 13.68 -1.62
C PRO A 144 -8.31 13.49 -2.10
N ASN A 145 -9.27 13.54 -1.19
CA ASN A 145 -10.68 13.20 -1.44
C ASN A 145 -11.65 14.35 -1.15
N ASP A 146 -11.14 15.56 -0.89
CA ASP A 146 -11.91 16.74 -0.46
C ASP A 146 -12.71 16.50 0.85
N GLY A 147 -12.33 15.47 1.62
CA GLY A 147 -12.93 15.13 2.89
C GLY A 147 -12.56 16.11 3.99
N VAL A 148 -13.34 16.07 5.07
CA VAL A 148 -13.06 16.83 6.30
C VAL A 148 -12.07 16.07 7.19
N GLY A 149 -11.34 16.81 8.02
CA GLY A 149 -10.37 16.25 8.96
C GLY A 149 -8.94 16.28 8.44
N GLU A 150 -7.99 16.20 9.37
CA GLU A 150 -6.55 16.34 9.09
C GLU A 150 -5.97 15.20 8.24
N GLN A 151 -6.63 14.05 8.20
CA GLN A 151 -6.24 12.90 7.40
C GLN A 151 -6.59 13.06 5.91
N ASN A 152 -7.32 14.10 5.52
CA ASN A 152 -7.76 14.32 4.15
C ASN A 152 -7.11 15.59 3.58
N SER A 153 -7.02 15.65 2.25
CA SER A 153 -6.59 16.85 1.55
C SER A 153 -7.50 17.16 0.36
N ALA A 154 -7.31 18.34 -0.23
CA ALA A 154 -7.92 18.66 -1.51
C ALA A 154 -7.43 17.70 -2.60
N LYS A 155 -8.27 17.45 -3.60
CA LYS A 155 -7.87 16.73 -4.82
C LYS A 155 -6.76 17.47 -5.59
N ILE A 156 -5.92 16.69 -6.24
CA ILE A 156 -4.67 17.18 -6.87
C ILE A 156 -4.93 17.47 -8.35
N ASP A 157 -4.52 18.64 -8.83
CA ASP A 157 -4.56 18.96 -10.26
C ASP A 157 -3.51 18.14 -11.03
N VAL A 158 -3.99 17.44 -12.06
CA VAL A 158 -3.14 16.67 -12.98
C VAL A 158 -3.53 16.96 -14.42
N ASN A 159 -2.55 16.87 -15.32
CA ASN A 159 -2.76 17.02 -16.75
C ASN A 159 -2.88 15.67 -17.45
N ALA A 160 -3.63 15.63 -18.56
CA ALA A 160 -3.71 14.44 -19.41
C ALA A 160 -2.30 13.95 -19.79
N GLY A 161 -2.07 12.65 -19.63
CA GLY A 161 -0.80 12.00 -19.95
C GLY A 161 0.26 12.06 -18.84
N GLU A 162 0.06 12.82 -17.77
CA GLU A 162 0.97 12.81 -16.62
C GLU A 162 1.07 11.42 -16.01
N THR A 163 2.30 11.01 -15.67
CA THR A 163 2.55 9.79 -14.90
C THR A 163 2.62 10.17 -13.43
N ILE A 164 1.77 9.56 -12.64
CA ILE A 164 1.63 9.80 -11.20
C ILE A 164 2.12 8.58 -10.45
N LEU A 165 2.96 8.80 -9.44
CA LEU A 165 3.40 7.80 -8.48
C LEU A 165 2.68 8.05 -7.16
N ILE A 166 2.14 7.01 -6.55
CA ILE A 166 1.47 7.06 -5.26
C ILE A 166 2.17 6.09 -4.34
N TYR A 167 2.74 6.58 -3.25
CA TYR A 167 3.24 5.74 -2.18
C TYR A 167 2.20 5.71 -1.06
N ILE A 168 1.82 4.51 -0.63
CA ILE A 168 0.91 4.28 0.48
C ILE A 168 1.70 3.59 1.59
N SER A 169 1.85 4.27 2.72
CA SER A 169 2.54 3.80 3.91
C SER A 169 1.56 3.18 4.88
N ASN A 170 1.88 2.01 5.45
CA ASN A 170 1.13 1.47 6.58
C ASN A 170 1.94 1.70 7.88
N PHE A 171 1.64 2.81 8.56
CA PHE A 171 2.32 3.18 9.79
C PHE A 171 2.17 2.11 10.88
N SER A 172 0.98 1.50 10.97
CA SER A 172 0.65 0.43 11.92
C SER A 172 1.25 -0.93 11.54
N GLY A 173 1.39 -1.20 10.24
CA GLY A 173 1.99 -2.40 9.67
C GLY A 173 1.20 -3.70 9.88
N LYS A 174 -0.14 -3.69 9.96
CA LYS A 174 -0.92 -4.92 10.29
C LYS A 174 -1.73 -5.46 9.10
N SER A 175 -2.87 -4.85 8.81
CA SER A 175 -3.85 -5.20 7.78
C SER A 175 -3.58 -4.51 6.45
N GLY A 176 -4.19 -4.99 5.36
CA GLY A 176 -4.19 -4.29 4.08
C GLY A 176 -5.19 -3.13 4.00
N PHE A 177 -5.53 -2.68 2.79
CA PHE A 177 -6.44 -1.57 2.53
C PHE A 177 -7.24 -1.75 1.24
N VAL A 178 -8.25 -0.91 1.08
CA VAL A 178 -8.94 -0.64 -0.19
C VAL A 178 -8.53 0.75 -0.66
N LEU A 179 -8.08 0.86 -1.90
CA LEU A 179 -7.81 2.12 -2.60
C LEU A 179 -8.92 2.35 -3.61
N ASP A 180 -9.64 3.46 -3.46
CA ASP A 180 -10.76 3.85 -4.29
C ASP A 180 -10.49 5.19 -4.98
N LEU A 181 -10.27 5.16 -6.29
CA LEU A 181 -10.05 6.31 -7.17
C LEU A 181 -11.34 6.74 -7.90
N SER A 182 -12.52 6.21 -7.54
CA SER A 182 -13.78 6.52 -8.23
C SER A 182 -14.17 8.00 -8.20
N SER A 183 -13.62 8.77 -7.25
CA SER A 183 -13.83 10.21 -7.13
C SER A 183 -12.91 11.07 -8.04
N SER A 184 -11.97 10.44 -8.75
CA SER A 184 -11.02 11.08 -9.66
C SER A 184 -11.68 11.46 -10.99
N SER A 185 -11.56 12.72 -11.41
CA SER A 185 -12.00 13.16 -12.75
C SER A 185 -10.91 13.05 -13.81
N ALA A 186 -9.65 12.86 -13.41
CA ALA A 186 -8.53 12.67 -14.33
C ALA A 186 -8.56 11.32 -15.06
N GLY A 187 -9.42 10.39 -14.63
CA GLY A 187 -9.48 9.03 -15.15
C GLY A 187 -8.19 8.22 -14.91
N VAL A 188 -8.23 6.94 -15.28
CA VAL A 188 -7.07 6.06 -15.21
C VAL A 188 -6.89 5.40 -16.57
N VAL A 189 -5.73 5.62 -17.21
CA VAL A 189 -5.37 4.90 -18.44
C VAL A 189 -4.51 3.70 -18.07
N PRO A 190 -4.85 2.48 -18.54
CA PRO A 190 -3.92 1.37 -18.50
C PRO A 190 -2.63 1.74 -19.24
N THR A 191 -1.48 1.71 -18.57
CA THR A 191 -0.18 2.04 -19.21
C THR A 191 0.40 0.92 -20.06
N ALA A 192 -0.18 -0.29 -20.04
CA ALA A 192 0.14 -1.37 -20.97
C ALA A 192 -1.14 -2.13 -21.41
N PRO A 193 -1.07 -3.01 -22.43
CA PRO A 193 -2.19 -3.87 -22.80
C PRO A 193 -2.62 -4.71 -21.59
N ALA A 194 -3.84 -4.46 -21.10
CA ALA A 194 -4.38 -5.19 -19.98
C ALA A 194 -4.51 -6.67 -20.37
N THR A 195 -3.67 -7.53 -19.81
CA THR A 195 -3.88 -8.97 -19.85
C THR A 195 -4.32 -9.43 -18.47
N THR A 196 -5.55 -9.94 -18.40
CA THR A 196 -6.15 -10.51 -17.19
C THR A 196 -5.38 -11.76 -16.78
N LYS A 197 -4.51 -11.66 -15.78
CA LYS A 197 -3.98 -12.84 -15.10
C LYS A 197 -4.50 -12.86 -13.67
N ALA A 198 -5.37 -13.82 -13.37
CA ALA A 198 -5.74 -14.20 -12.02
C ALA A 198 -4.63 -15.07 -11.39
N VAL A 199 -4.43 -15.17 -10.08
CA VAL A 199 -4.64 -14.34 -8.88
C VAL A 199 -3.75 -15.06 -7.85
N GLY A 200 -2.67 -14.42 -7.40
CA GLY A 200 -2.22 -14.64 -6.02
C GLY A 200 -3.12 -13.78 -5.11
N PRO A 201 -3.15 -13.97 -3.78
CA PRO A 201 -4.08 -13.20 -2.96
C PRO A 201 -3.84 -11.68 -3.02
N VAL A 202 -2.71 -11.21 -3.54
CA VAL A 202 -2.34 -9.79 -3.74
C VAL A 202 -2.66 -9.32 -5.17
N TRP A 203 -3.17 -8.09 -5.31
CA TRP A 203 -3.35 -7.43 -6.61
C TRP A 203 -1.99 -7.06 -7.22
N ASN A 204 -1.72 -7.49 -8.45
CA ASN A 204 -0.37 -7.44 -9.06
C ASN A 204 -0.21 -6.36 -10.13
N GLY A 205 -1.08 -5.35 -10.16
CA GLY A 205 -1.10 -4.38 -11.25
C GLY A 205 -1.67 -4.94 -12.55
N CYS A 206 -1.75 -4.08 -13.57
CA CYS A 206 -2.31 -4.45 -14.87
C CYS A 206 -1.27 -4.69 -15.97
N GLU A 207 0.03 -4.65 -15.63
CA GLU A 207 1.11 -4.88 -16.58
C GLU A 207 1.80 -6.23 -16.34
N ASN A 208 2.22 -6.89 -17.41
CA ASN A 208 3.15 -8.00 -17.32
C ASN A 208 4.53 -7.46 -16.98
N LYS A 209 4.99 -7.60 -15.72
CA LYS A 209 6.43 -7.45 -15.43
C LYS A 209 7.18 -8.59 -16.14
N PRO A 210 8.11 -8.34 -17.07
CA PRO A 210 8.97 -9.39 -17.58
C PRO A 210 9.79 -9.95 -16.42
N GLY A 211 9.46 -11.17 -15.96
CA GLY A 211 10.13 -11.84 -14.84
C GLY A 211 9.36 -11.93 -13.52
N GLY A 212 8.13 -11.39 -13.43
CA GLY A 212 7.30 -11.52 -12.23
C GLY A 212 6.76 -12.94 -12.06
N ARG A 213 7.46 -13.78 -11.29
CA ARG A 213 6.88 -15.05 -10.83
C ARG A 213 5.66 -14.74 -9.95
N PRO A 214 4.51 -15.41 -10.17
CA PRO A 214 3.38 -15.35 -9.24
C PRO A 214 3.87 -15.72 -7.85
N GLY A 215 3.45 -14.97 -6.82
CA GLY A 215 3.85 -15.12 -5.42
C GLY A 215 4.02 -16.57 -4.99
N LEU A 216 5.24 -17.07 -5.16
CA LEU A 216 5.71 -18.26 -4.51
C LEU A 216 6.46 -17.73 -3.30
N LEU A 217 5.88 -17.96 -2.13
CA LEU A 217 6.59 -17.90 -0.85
C LEU A 217 7.74 -18.92 -0.93
N LEU A 218 8.83 -18.58 -1.61
CA LEU A 218 10.07 -19.28 -1.45
C LEU A 218 10.93 -18.45 -0.51
N PRO A 219 11.44 -19.02 0.59
CA PRO A 219 12.55 -18.43 1.30
C PRO A 219 13.73 -18.46 0.34
N TYR A 220 14.03 -17.34 -0.34
CA TYR A 220 15.27 -17.23 -1.09
C TYR A 220 16.40 -16.98 -0.09
N PRO A 221 17.52 -17.73 -0.18
CA PRO A 221 18.54 -17.73 0.87
C PRO A 221 19.21 -16.36 0.98
N PRO A 222 19.75 -16.02 2.17
CA PRO A 222 20.50 -14.79 2.34
C PRO A 222 21.67 -14.80 1.36
N THR A 223 21.75 -13.77 0.53
CA THR A 223 22.96 -13.51 -0.25
C THR A 223 24.11 -13.31 0.72
N ALA A 224 25.06 -14.24 0.67
CA ALA A 224 26.32 -14.15 1.37
C ALA A 224 27.01 -12.83 0.99
N LYS A 225 27.45 -12.09 2.02
CA LYS A 225 28.63 -11.23 1.91
C LYS A 225 29.87 -12.09 2.12
#